data_AF-A0A0M4UT87-F1
#
_entry.id   AF-A0A0M4UT87-F1
#
_cell.length_a   1.000
_cell.length_b   1.000
_cell.length_c   1.000
_cell.angle_alpha   90.00
_cell.angle_beta   90.00
_cell.angle_gamma   90.00
#
_symmetry.space_group_name_H-M   'P 1'
#
loop_
_entity.id
_entity.type
_entity.pdbx_description
1 polymer ?
#
loop_
_entity_poly.entity_id
_entity_poly.type
_entity_poly.pdbx_seq_one_letter_code
_entity_poly.pdbx_strand_id
1 'polypeptide(L)' 'MNMLPPFPKFKMPVFKPFPRMDPNEIRNHVAGPNEKFSAVSTSSHTFSSNNNGKITAGGGISTIVNDGKKVKESVLVYGD' A
#
# COMPACT_ATOMS: atom_id res chain seq x y z
N MET A 1 -51.10 -9.85 -19.37
CA MET A 1 -49.96 -9.36 -18.56
C MET A 1 -48.68 -9.81 -19.25
N ASN A 2 -47.91 -8.89 -19.84
CA ASN A 2 -46.66 -9.22 -20.51
C ASN A 2 -45.56 -9.40 -19.44
N MET A 3 -45.09 -10.63 -19.27
CA MET A 3 -43.92 -10.95 -18.45
C MET A 3 -42.67 -10.47 -19.20
N LEU A 4 -41.97 -9.49 -18.62
CA LEU A 4 -40.67 -9.05 -19.12
C LEU A 4 -39.69 -10.25 -19.10
N PRO A 5 -38.86 -10.43 -20.14
CA PRO A 5 -37.87 -11.50 -20.17
C PRO A 5 -36.83 -11.32 -19.05
N PRO A 6 -36.29 -12.41 -18.47
CA PRO A 6 -35.31 -12.32 -17.40
C PRO A 6 -34.01 -11.68 -17.91
N PHE A 7 -33.51 -10.68 -17.19
CA PHE A 7 -32.26 -10.01 -17.51
C PHE A 7 -31.07 -10.99 -17.49
N PRO A 8 -30.14 -10.91 -18.46
CA PRO A 8 -28.96 -11.77 -18.51
C PRO A 8 -28.08 -11.54 -17.27
N LYS A 9 -27.75 -12.62 -16.56
CA LYS A 9 -26.87 -12.58 -15.39
C LYS A 9 -25.44 -12.25 -15.84
N PHE A 10 -25.00 -11.01 -15.60
CA PHE A 10 -23.61 -10.59 -15.80
C PHE A 10 -22.70 -11.40 -14.86
N LYS A 11 -21.82 -12.24 -15.40
CA LYS A 11 -20.77 -12.89 -14.60
C LYS A 11 -19.65 -11.88 -14.37
N MET A 12 -19.54 -11.39 -13.14
CA MET A 12 -18.42 -10.53 -12.73
C MET A 12 -17.11 -11.32 -12.85
N PRO A 13 -16.04 -10.76 -13.45
CA PRO A 13 -14.75 -11.42 -13.51
C PRO A 13 -14.20 -11.62 -12.09
N VAL A 14 -13.70 -12.83 -11.80
CA VAL A 14 -13.03 -13.13 -10.54
C VAL A 14 -11.66 -12.45 -10.55
N PHE A 15 -11.54 -11.36 -9.80
CA PHE A 15 -10.27 -10.66 -9.63
C PHE A 15 -9.37 -11.46 -8.70
N LYS A 16 -8.21 -11.92 -9.19
CA LYS A 16 -7.20 -12.53 -8.33
C LYS A 16 -6.54 -11.43 -7.49
N PRO A 17 -6.30 -11.65 -6.19
CA PRO A 17 -5.57 -10.69 -5.39
C PRO A 17 -4.16 -10.53 -5.96
N PHE A 18 -3.70 -9.28 -6.03
CA PHE A 18 -2.32 -8.99 -6.42
C PHE A 18 -1.36 -9.63 -5.42
N PRO A 19 -0.22 -10.18 -5.87
CA PRO A 19 0.80 -10.71 -4.98
C PRO A 19 1.26 -9.59 -4.04
N ARG A 20 1.28 -9.88 -2.74
CA ARG A 20 1.81 -8.96 -1.74
C ARG A 20 3.32 -9.03 -1.79
N MET A 21 3.96 -7.89 -2.01
CA MET A 21 5.41 -7.76 -1.95
C MET A 21 5.82 -7.31 -0.55
N ASP A 22 6.84 -7.92 0.02
CA ASP A 22 7.34 -7.51 1.33
C ASP A 22 8.18 -6.23 1.17
N PRO A 23 7.97 -5.18 2.01
CA PRO A 23 8.80 -3.97 1.96
C PRO A 23 10.31 -4.25 2.09
N ASN A 24 10.71 -5.32 2.77
CA ASN A 24 12.11 -5.72 2.89
C ASN A 24 12.68 -6.28 1.59
N GLU A 25 11.86 -6.89 0.73
CA GLU A 25 12.28 -7.31 -0.60
C GLU A 25 12.62 -6.07 -1.44
N ILE A 26 11.79 -5.03 -1.37
CA ILE A 26 12.06 -3.76 -2.06
C ILE A 26 13.33 -3.09 -1.53
N ARG A 27 13.58 -3.18 -0.21
CA ARG A 27 14.75 -2.58 0.42
C ARG A 27 16.06 -3.27 0.06
N ASN A 28 16.05 -4.59 -0.05
CA ASN A 28 17.26 -5.40 -0.25
C ASN A 28 17.51 -5.77 -1.72
N HIS A 29 16.55 -5.52 -2.62
CA HIS A 29 16.72 -5.85 -4.03
C HIS A 29 17.78 -4.98 -4.70
N VAL A 30 18.76 -5.64 -5.33
CA VAL A 30 19.75 -4.99 -6.20
C VAL A 30 19.55 -5.55 -7.59
N ALA A 31 19.27 -4.68 -8.55
CA ALA A 31 19.03 -5.07 -9.92
C ALA A 31 20.28 -5.76 -10.52
N GLY A 32 20.08 -6.94 -11.11
CA GLY A 32 21.12 -7.67 -11.82
C GLY A 32 21.55 -7.02 -13.14
N PRO A 33 22.56 -7.58 -13.84
CA PRO A 33 22.93 -7.12 -15.18
C PRO A 33 21.74 -7.22 -16.14
N ASN A 34 21.39 -6.10 -16.78
CA ASN A 34 20.22 -5.93 -17.68
C ASN A 34 18.83 -5.98 -17.03
N GLU A 35 18.73 -5.95 -15.71
CA GLU A 35 17.45 -5.83 -15.01
C GLU A 35 17.05 -4.36 -14.85
N LYS A 36 15.80 -4.02 -15.20
CA LYS A 36 15.19 -2.74 -14.84
C LYS A 36 14.28 -2.95 -13.63
N PHE A 37 14.69 -2.43 -12.48
CA PHE A 37 13.92 -2.49 -11.25
C PHE A 37 13.59 -1.07 -10.78
N SER A 38 12.31 -0.82 -10.48
CA SER A 38 11.86 0.38 -9.79
C SER A 38 10.67 0.00 -8.92
N ALA A 39 10.78 0.27 -7.63
CA ALA A 39 9.75 -0.08 -6.65
C ALA A 39 9.61 1.01 -5.59
N VAL A 40 8.35 1.19 -5.14
CA VAL A 40 8.00 2.13 -4.08
C VAL A 40 7.12 1.41 -3.07
N SER A 41 7.51 1.47 -1.80
CA SER A 41 6.70 0.99 -0.69
C SER A 41 6.39 2.16 0.24
N THR A 42 5.11 2.48 0.38
CA THR A 42 4.64 3.51 1.30
C THR A 42 3.77 2.85 2.35
N SER A 43 4.15 3.01 3.62
CA SER A 43 3.38 2.56 4.77
C SER A 43 2.98 3.76 5.60
N SER A 44 1.75 3.76 6.09
CA SER A 44 1.23 4.81 6.96
C SER A 44 0.56 4.18 8.18
N HIS A 45 0.76 4.81 9.32
CA HIS A 45 0.08 4.45 10.56
C HIS A 45 -0.39 5.71 11.27
N THR A 46 -1.51 5.59 11.95
CA THR A 46 -2.07 6.64 12.80
C THR A 46 -2.40 6.04 14.15
N PHE A 47 -2.24 6.82 15.20
CA PHE A 47 -2.66 6.48 16.55
C PHE A 47 -3.41 7.65 17.16
N SER A 48 -4.40 7.32 17.99
CA SER A 48 -5.08 8.30 18.82
C SER A 48 -5.33 7.68 20.18
N SER A 49 -5.18 8.50 21.23
CA SER A 49 -5.44 8.12 22.60
C SER A 49 -6.28 9.22 23.26
N ASN A 50 -7.24 8.82 24.07
CA ASN A 50 -8.06 9.73 24.86
C ASN A 50 -7.91 9.34 26.33
N ASN A 51 -7.31 10.23 27.12
CA ASN A 51 -7.20 10.06 28.56
C ASN A 51 -7.92 11.22 29.25
N ASN A 52 -9.06 10.93 29.89
CA ASN A 52 -9.89 11.90 30.62
C ASN A 52 -10.20 13.19 29.82
N GLY A 53 -10.53 13.05 28.53
CA GLY A 53 -10.89 14.18 27.67
C GLY A 53 -9.71 14.90 27.02
N LYS A 54 -8.46 14.55 27.38
CA LYS A 54 -7.28 14.96 26.64
C LYS A 54 -7.02 13.95 25.51
N ILE A 55 -7.16 14.40 24.27
CA ILE A 55 -6.84 13.62 23.08
C ILE A 55 -5.38 13.87 22.72
N THR A 56 -4.60 12.80 22.55
CA THR A 56 -3.31 12.84 21.87
C THR A 56 -3.41 12.01 20.60
N ALA A 57 -3.04 12.61 19.48
CA ALA A 57 -3.08 11.94 18.20
C ALA A 57 -1.78 12.18 17.44
N GLY A 58 -1.39 11.18 16.68
CA GLY A 58 -0.23 11.25 15.83
C GLY A 58 -0.20 10.12 14.81
N GLY A 59 0.89 10.02 14.11
CA GLY A 59 1.07 9.05 13.06
C GLY A 59 2.42 9.20 12.39
N GLY A 60 2.67 8.29 11.47
CA GLY A 60 3.87 8.30 10.68
C GLY A 60 3.64 7.72 9.30
N ILE A 61 4.42 8.21 8.35
CA ILE A 61 4.52 7.69 7.00
C ILE A 61 5.96 7.26 6.81
N SER A 62 6.17 6.02 6.37
CA SER A 62 7.47 5.50 5.96
C SER A 62 7.42 5.11 4.49
N THR A 63 8.28 5.74 3.70
CA THR A 63 8.39 5.54 2.25
C THR A 63 9.78 4.98 1.93
N ILE A 64 9.81 3.89 1.17
CA ILE A 64 11.01 3.28 0.60
C ILE A 64 10.90 3.41 -0.91
N VAL A 65 11.93 3.96 -1.54
CA VAL A 65 12.06 4.07 -3.00
C VAL A 65 13.34 3.33 -3.39
N ASN A 66 13.25 2.35 -4.28
CA ASN A 66 14.40 1.65 -4.80
C ASN A 66 14.40 1.65 -6.34
N ASP A 67 15.40 2.29 -6.93
CA ASP A 67 15.62 2.38 -8.38
C ASP A 67 16.59 1.30 -8.91
N GLY A 68 16.75 0.20 -8.17
CA GLY A 68 17.58 -0.96 -8.52
C GLY A 68 19.05 -0.84 -8.13
N LYS A 69 19.55 0.37 -7.84
CA LYS A 69 20.93 0.61 -7.35
C LYS A 69 21.02 1.55 -6.16
N LYS A 70 19.95 2.32 -5.90
CA LYS A 70 19.88 3.31 -4.84
C LYS A 70 18.57 3.10 -4.11
N VAL A 71 18.69 2.93 -2.80
CA VAL A 71 17.56 2.86 -1.88
C VAL A 71 17.49 4.19 -1.15
N LYS A 72 16.33 4.83 -1.20
CA LYS A 72 16.02 6.04 -0.44
C LYS A 72 14.88 5.76 0.51
N GLU A 73 15.09 6.13 1.77
CA GLU A 73 14.08 5.99 2.80
C GLU A 73 13.69 7.36 3.33
N SER A 74 12.43 7.54 3.65
CA SER A 74 11.91 8.76 4.22
C SER A 74 10.87 8.41 5.25
N VAL A 75 11.05 8.93 6.46
CA VAL A 75 10.11 8.77 7.56
C VAL A 75 9.61 10.15 7.93
N LEU A 76 8.29 10.33 7.86
CA LEU A 76 7.60 11.54 8.27
C LEU A 76 6.73 11.17 9.47
N VAL A 77 7.02 11.74 10.63
CA VAL A 77 6.22 11.56 11.85
C VAL A 77 5.49 12.87 12.13
N TYR A 78 4.21 12.80 12.48
CA TYR A 78 3.38 13.95 12.79
C TYR A 78 2.45 13.63 13.97
N GLY A 79 2.13 14.62 14.79
CA GLY A 79 1.33 14.42 16.00
C GLY A 79 1.64 15.48 17.04
N ASP A 80 0.76 15.57 18.03
CA ASP A 80 0.87 16.50 19.17
C ASP A 80 1.83 16.02 20.26
#